data_AF-A0A5E6T4F2-F1
#
_entry.id   AF-A0A5E6T4F2-F1
#
_cell.length_a   1.000
_cell.length_b   1.000
_cell.length_c   1.000
_cell.angle_alpha   90.00
_cell.angle_beta   90.00
_cell.angle_gamma   90.00
#
_symmetry.space_group_name_H-M   'P 1'
#
loop_
_entity.id
_entity.type
_entity.pdbx_description
1 polymer ?
#
loop_
_entity_poly.entity_id
_entity_poly.type
_entity_poly.pdbx_seq_one_letter_code
_entity_poly.pdbx_strand_id
1 'polypeptide(L)'
;MSDISTLKEKINTKTFPLLLLGTLSAGLYTNVWMYKTITALEEVTHIKTMSPALFAFYLIIIGSIGTLVSVPHYYAFALIGVLFVLYLLLTLLWCFRVRRVLRAYALAEHNFELRMNLVYTGLFTFYYINYCINALPRDKQKHEEKTG
;
A
#
# COMPACT_ATOMS: atom_id res chain seq x y z
N MET A 1 -8.16 -20.49 12.61
CA MET A 1 -6.76 -20.10 12.39
C MET A 1 -6.66 -19.51 11.01
N SER A 2 -6.38 -18.21 10.90
CA SER A 2 -6.14 -17.56 9.62
C SER A 2 -4.83 -18.12 9.04
N ASP A 3 -4.86 -18.75 7.86
CA ASP A 3 -3.61 -19.14 7.19
C ASP A 3 -2.85 -17.85 6.85
N ILE A 4 -1.53 -17.84 7.07
CA ILE A 4 -0.70 -16.68 6.73
C ILE A 4 -0.75 -16.36 5.23
N SER A 5 -1.09 -17.36 4.40
CA SER A 5 -1.30 -17.18 2.96
C SER A 5 -2.59 -16.41 2.64
N THR A 6 -3.58 -16.37 3.52
CA THR A 6 -4.90 -15.77 3.26
C THR A 6 -4.80 -14.33 2.77
N LEU A 7 -3.90 -13.53 3.37
CA LEU A 7 -3.71 -12.13 2.98
C LEU A 7 -3.10 -12.01 1.58
N LYS A 8 -2.14 -12.88 1.26
CA LYS A 8 -1.51 -12.96 -0.06
C LYS A 8 -2.51 -13.46 -1.11
N GLU A 9 -3.31 -14.46 -0.78
CA GLU A 9 -4.32 -15.06 -1.67
C GLU A 9 -5.47 -14.09 -1.97
N LYS A 10 -5.89 -13.27 -1.01
CA LYS A 10 -6.92 -12.25 -1.25
C LYS A 10 -6.44 -11.13 -2.17
N ILE A 11 -5.17 -10.73 -2.07
CA ILE A 11 -4.61 -9.67 -2.91
C ILE A 11 -4.19 -10.22 -4.29
N ASN A 12 -3.71 -11.48 -4.34
CA ASN A 12 -3.34 -12.26 -5.52
C ASN A 12 -2.61 -11.48 -6.63
N THR A 13 -1.80 -10.47 -6.26
CA THR A 13 -1.13 -9.60 -7.22
C THR A 13 0.36 -9.64 -6.97
N LYS A 14 1.10 -10.24 -7.91
CA LYS A 14 2.57 -10.22 -7.88
C LYS A 14 3.08 -8.79 -8.07
N THR A 15 4.20 -8.46 -7.42
CA THR A 15 4.76 -7.09 -7.44
C THR A 15 5.18 -6.62 -8.83
N PHE A 16 5.67 -7.50 -9.70
CA PHE A 16 6.08 -7.12 -11.05
C PHE A 16 4.88 -6.78 -11.97
N PRO A 17 3.82 -7.61 -12.06
CA PRO A 17 2.58 -7.20 -12.72
C PRO A 17 1.96 -5.93 -12.14
N LEU A 18 2.03 -5.71 -10.82
CA LEU A 18 1.55 -4.47 -10.20
C LEU A 18 2.31 -3.24 -10.74
N LEU A 19 3.63 -3.32 -10.85
CA LEU A 19 4.46 -2.27 -11.44
C LEU A 19 4.12 -2.05 -12.91
N LEU A 20 4.04 -3.13 -13.69
CA LEU A 20 3.74 -3.06 -15.13
C LEU A 20 2.34 -2.46 -15.38
N LEU A 21 1.30 -3.00 -14.73
CA LEU A 21 -0.06 -2.51 -14.87
C LEU A 21 -0.22 -1.10 -14.30
N GLY A 22 0.47 -0.78 -13.20
CA GLY A 22 0.52 0.56 -12.64
C GLY A 22 1.06 1.56 -13.65
N THR A 23 2.21 1.29 -14.27
CA THR A 23 2.80 2.19 -15.27
C THR A 23 1.97 2.29 -16.54
N LEU A 24 1.49 1.17 -17.10
CA LEU A 24 0.68 1.15 -18.32
C LEU A 24 -0.67 1.85 -18.16
N SER A 25 -1.26 1.82 -16.97
CA SER A 25 -2.54 2.48 -16.66
C SER A 25 -2.38 3.89 -16.09
N ALA A 26 -1.18 4.48 -16.17
CA ALA A 26 -0.87 5.78 -15.56
C ALA A 26 -1.24 5.88 -14.07
N GLY A 27 -1.10 4.77 -13.34
CA GLY A 27 -1.36 4.65 -11.90
C GLY A 27 -2.79 4.27 -11.53
N LEU A 28 -3.74 4.19 -12.47
CA LEU A 28 -5.13 3.81 -12.17
C LEU A 28 -5.21 2.42 -11.51
N TYR A 29 -4.48 1.45 -12.04
CA TYR A 29 -4.44 0.10 -11.47
C TYR A 29 -3.89 0.09 -10.03
N THR A 30 -2.91 0.94 -9.73
CA THR A 30 -2.35 1.07 -8.37
C THR A 30 -3.40 1.53 -7.37
N ASN A 31 -4.33 2.41 -7.77
CA ASN A 31 -5.45 2.86 -6.93
C ASN A 31 -6.44 1.72 -6.66
N VAL A 32 -6.78 0.92 -7.68
CA VAL A 32 -7.65 -0.25 -7.53
C VAL A 32 -7.01 -1.29 -6.60
N TRP A 33 -5.71 -1.53 -6.78
CA TRP A 33 -4.94 -2.42 -5.92
C TRP A 33 -4.89 -1.92 -4.46
N MET A 34 -4.71 -0.60 -4.25
CA MET A 34 -4.70 0.00 -2.91
C MET A 34 -6.05 -0.22 -2.21
N TYR A 35 -7.16 -0.01 -2.90
CA TYR A 35 -8.50 -0.28 -2.34
C TYR A 35 -8.66 -1.76 -1.95
N LYS A 36 -8.32 -2.69 -2.85
CA LYS A 36 -8.36 -4.14 -2.55
C LYS A 36 -7.50 -4.48 -1.33
N THR A 37 -6.32 -3.87 -1.21
CA THR A 37 -5.39 -4.09 -0.10
C THR A 37 -5.95 -3.55 1.21
N ILE A 38 -6.60 -2.38 1.21
CA ILE A 38 -7.30 -1.83 2.37
C ILE A 38 -8.37 -2.82 2.84
N THR A 39 -9.26 -3.26 1.94
CA THR A 39 -10.35 -4.18 2.28
C THR A 39 -9.83 -5.51 2.82
N ALA A 40 -8.82 -6.10 2.16
CA ALA A 40 -8.23 -7.36 2.60
C ALA A 40 -7.53 -7.24 3.97
N LEU A 41 -6.82 -6.14 4.23
CA LEU A 41 -6.19 -5.89 5.52
C LEU A 41 -7.23 -5.70 6.62
N GLU A 42 -8.28 -4.90 6.37
CA GLU A 42 -9.33 -4.65 7.36
C GLU A 42 -10.11 -5.92 7.68
N GLU A 43 -10.35 -6.78 6.70
CA GLU A 43 -11.05 -8.04 6.89
C GLU A 43 -10.21 -9.08 7.66
N VAL A 44 -8.91 -9.18 7.36
CA VAL A 44 -8.02 -10.19 7.97
C VAL A 44 -7.50 -9.74 9.33
N THR A 45 -7.15 -8.47 9.49
CA THR A 45 -6.54 -7.95 10.72
C THR A 45 -7.55 -7.30 11.67
N HIS A 46 -8.77 -7.03 11.21
CA HIS A 46 -9.79 -6.23 11.92
C HIS A 46 -9.33 -4.82 12.31
N ILE A 47 -8.18 -4.35 11.81
CA ILE A 47 -7.64 -3.01 12.08
C ILE A 47 -7.91 -2.11 10.89
N LYS A 48 -8.63 -1.00 11.13
CA LYS A 48 -8.89 0.03 10.10
C LYS A 48 -7.60 0.69 9.66
N THR A 49 -7.27 0.55 8.38
CA THR A 49 -6.04 1.12 7.79
C THR A 49 -6.28 2.51 7.21
N MET A 50 -7.44 2.74 6.62
CA MET A 50 -7.80 4.03 6.03
C MET A 50 -9.31 4.25 6.12
N SER A 51 -9.75 5.45 6.49
CA SER A 51 -11.18 5.75 6.47
C SER A 51 -11.66 5.92 5.02
N PRO A 52 -12.92 5.58 4.71
CA PRO A 52 -13.49 5.80 3.38
C PRO A 52 -13.40 7.26 2.94
N ALA A 53 -13.58 8.20 3.88
CA ALA A 53 -13.45 9.64 3.61
C ALA A 53 -12.03 10.05 3.22
N LEU A 54 -11.00 9.53 3.90
CA LEU A 54 -9.61 9.81 3.53
C LEU A 54 -9.26 9.20 2.16
N PHE A 55 -9.79 8.02 1.84
CA PHE A 55 -9.58 7.40 0.54
C PHE A 55 -10.27 8.19 -0.59
N ALA A 56 -11.51 8.67 -0.36
CA ALA A 56 -12.18 9.56 -1.30
C ALA A 56 -11.40 10.86 -1.50
N PHE A 57 -10.88 11.47 -0.43
CA PHE A 57 -10.04 12.66 -0.51
C PHE A 57 -8.76 12.42 -1.32
N TYR A 58 -8.12 11.26 -1.12
CA TYR A 58 -6.97 10.83 -1.92
C TYR A 58 -7.31 10.73 -3.42
N LEU A 59 -8.46 10.15 -3.79
CA LEU A 59 -8.92 10.09 -5.18
C LEU A 59 -9.23 11.47 -5.76
N ILE A 60 -9.82 12.38 -4.97
CA ILE A 60 -10.10 13.76 -5.38
C ILE A 60 -8.80 14.48 -5.75
N ILE A 61 -7.74 14.32 -4.96
CA ILE A 61 -6.43 14.92 -5.26
C ILE A 61 -5.90 14.42 -6.60
N ILE A 62 -5.92 13.11 -6.84
CA ILE A 62 -5.45 12.53 -8.11
C ILE A 62 -6.27 13.05 -9.30
N GLY A 63 -7.60 13.04 -9.17
CA GLY A 63 -8.49 13.56 -10.20
C GLY A 63 -8.24 15.04 -10.50
N SER A 64 -8.02 15.85 -9.45
CA SER A 64 -7.73 17.28 -9.57
C SER A 64 -6.39 17.55 -10.25
N ILE A 65 -5.35 16.77 -9.94
CA ILE A 65 -4.07 16.85 -10.66
C ILE A 65 -4.28 16.55 -12.14
N GLY A 66 -5.03 15.49 -12.47
CA GLY A 66 -5.30 15.09 -13.85
C GLY A 66 -6.02 16.17 -14.67
N THR A 67 -7.00 16.87 -14.09
CA THR A 67 -7.72 17.94 -14.78
C THR A 67 -6.91 19.23 -14.90
N LEU A 68 -6.12 19.58 -13.87
CA LEU A 68 -5.32 20.81 -13.86
C LEU A 68 -4.17 20.79 -14.86
N VAL A 69 -3.64 19.61 -15.21
CA VAL A 69 -2.56 19.48 -16.22
C VAL A 69 -2.99 20.01 -17.59
N SER A 70 -4.28 19.97 -17.90
CA SER A 70 -4.82 20.47 -19.18
C SER A 70 -4.99 22.00 -19.21
N VAL A 71 -4.74 22.71 -18.10
CA VAL A 71 -4.90 24.16 -17.99
C VAL A 71 -3.53 24.84 -18.11
N PRO A 72 -3.23 25.53 -19.23
CA PRO A 72 -1.92 26.14 -19.45
C PRO A 72 -1.80 27.49 -18.73
N HIS A 73 -1.83 27.47 -17.39
CA HIS A 73 -1.76 28.66 -16.54
C HIS A 73 -0.78 28.46 -15.38
N TYR A 74 0.03 29.47 -15.06
CA TYR A 74 1.04 29.40 -14.00
C TYR A 74 0.47 28.98 -12.63
N TYR A 75 -0.64 29.58 -12.20
CA TYR A 75 -1.34 29.17 -10.97
C TYR A 75 -1.79 27.70 -10.97
N ALA A 76 -2.12 27.11 -12.13
CA ALA A 76 -2.46 25.69 -12.21
C ALA A 76 -1.23 24.82 -11.89
N PHE A 77 -0.05 25.17 -12.41
CA PHE A 77 1.20 24.47 -12.07
C PHE A 77 1.56 24.57 -10.59
N ALA A 78 1.41 25.75 -9.98
CA ALA A 78 1.64 25.92 -8.55
C ALA A 78 0.69 25.03 -7.73
N LEU A 79 -0.59 24.99 -8.09
CA LEU A 79 -1.59 24.16 -7.41
C LEU A 79 -1.31 22.66 -7.59
N ILE A 80 -0.91 22.22 -8.79
CA ILE A 80 -0.47 20.84 -9.04
C ILE A 80 0.69 20.47 -8.10
N GLY A 81 1.67 21.36 -7.94
CA GLY A 81 2.79 21.14 -7.02
C GLY A 81 2.34 20.90 -5.59
N VAL A 82 1.43 21.73 -5.07
CA VAL A 82 0.86 21.59 -3.73
C VAL A 82 0.07 20.28 -3.59
N LEU A 83 -0.80 19.98 -4.55
CA LEU A 83 -1.58 18.75 -4.58
C LEU A 83 -0.70 17.50 -4.65
N PHE A 84 0.40 17.56 -5.41
CA PHE A 84 1.35 16.46 -5.52
C PHE A 84 2.09 16.20 -4.21
N VAL A 85 2.51 17.25 -3.49
CA VAL A 85 3.09 17.11 -2.14
C VAL A 85 2.08 16.49 -1.19
N LEU A 86 0.83 16.95 -1.21
CA LEU A 86 -0.23 16.38 -0.37
C LEU A 86 -0.51 14.91 -0.69
N TYR A 87 -0.54 14.56 -1.98
CA TYR A 87 -0.64 13.19 -2.47
C TYR A 87 0.48 12.30 -1.92
N LEU A 88 1.74 12.74 -2.03
CA LEU A 88 2.88 12.01 -1.51
C LEU A 88 2.80 11.79 0.01
N LEU A 89 2.43 12.82 0.77
CA LEU A 89 2.28 12.73 2.22
C LEU A 89 1.19 11.72 2.62
N LEU A 90 0.04 11.74 1.94
CA LEU A 90 -1.05 10.77 2.17
C LEU A 90 -0.62 9.35 1.83
N THR A 91 0.06 9.15 0.70
CA THR A 91 0.59 7.84 0.31
C THR A 91 1.59 7.32 1.33
N LEU A 92 2.54 8.15 1.76
CA LEU A 92 3.52 7.76 2.79
C LEU A 92 2.84 7.42 4.11
N LEU A 93 1.93 8.26 4.59
CA LEU A 93 1.18 8.04 5.82
C LEU A 93 0.44 6.70 5.79
N TRP A 94 -0.22 6.39 4.68
CA TRP A 94 -0.89 5.11 4.50
C TRP A 94 0.10 3.94 4.50
N CYS A 95 1.20 4.01 3.74
CA CYS A 95 2.21 2.94 3.71
C CYS A 95 2.81 2.69 5.10
N PHE A 96 3.10 3.73 5.88
CA PHE A 96 3.58 3.59 7.25
C PHE A 96 2.55 2.95 8.18
N ARG A 97 1.27 3.27 8.00
CA ARG A 97 0.18 2.66 8.76
C ARG A 97 0.03 1.18 8.42
N VAL A 98 0.03 0.82 7.13
CA VAL A 98 -0.01 -0.58 6.69
C VAL A 98 1.17 -1.37 7.21
N ARG A 99 2.39 -0.80 7.18
CA ARG A 99 3.57 -1.43 7.79
C ARG A 99 3.39 -1.77 9.26
N ARG A 100 2.79 -0.86 10.05
CA ARG A 100 2.51 -1.12 11.48
C ARG A 100 1.49 -2.24 11.65
N VAL A 101 0.43 -2.24 10.83
CA VAL A 101 -0.61 -3.28 10.85
C VAL A 101 -0.04 -4.65 10.47
N LEU A 102 0.77 -4.74 9.42
CA LEU A 102 1.40 -5.99 9.00
C LEU A 102 2.34 -6.57 10.07
N ARG A 103 3.11 -5.71 10.75
CA ARG A 103 3.96 -6.12 11.88
C ARG A 103 3.13 -6.62 13.06
N ALA A 104 2.07 -5.91 13.42
CA ALA A 104 1.18 -6.30 14.50
C ALA A 104 0.47 -7.63 14.19
N TYR A 105 0.01 -7.81 12.96
CA TYR A 105 -0.61 -9.05 12.50
C TYR A 105 0.35 -10.24 12.56
N ALA A 106 1.58 -10.09 12.04
CA ALA A 106 2.59 -11.14 12.06
C ALA A 106 2.95 -11.56 13.50
N LEU A 107 3.05 -10.60 14.41
CA LEU A 107 3.39 -10.87 15.80
C LEU A 107 2.21 -11.49 16.57
N ALA A 108 1.01 -10.93 16.44
CA ALA A 108 -0.16 -11.35 17.22
C ALA A 108 -0.74 -12.70 16.77
N GLU A 109 -0.81 -12.95 15.45
CA GLU A 109 -1.46 -14.14 14.91
C GLU A 109 -0.46 -15.28 14.65
N HIS A 110 0.79 -14.94 14.32
CA HIS A 110 1.81 -15.92 13.88
C HIS A 110 3.08 -15.94 14.75
N ASN A 111 3.13 -15.18 15.85
CA ASN A 111 4.24 -15.15 16.82
C ASN A 111 5.63 -14.92 16.21
N PHE A 112 5.75 -14.13 15.14
CA PHE A 112 7.05 -13.76 14.57
C PHE A 112 7.15 -12.27 14.23
N GLU A 113 8.37 -11.73 14.33
CA GLU A 113 8.64 -10.33 14.02
C GLU A 113 8.90 -10.09 12.53
N LEU A 114 7.95 -9.45 11.85
CA LEU A 114 8.11 -9.05 10.44
C LEU A 114 9.08 -7.85 10.28
N ARG A 115 10.26 -8.13 9.73
CA ARG A 115 11.29 -7.10 9.47
C ARG A 115 11.05 -6.34 8.16
N MET A 116 10.25 -5.27 8.24
CA MET A 116 10.09 -4.31 7.15
C MET A 116 11.08 -3.12 7.29
N ASN A 117 11.78 -2.75 6.23
CA ASN A 117 12.72 -1.62 6.19
C ASN A 117 11.99 -0.27 6.01
N LEU A 118 12.36 0.73 6.81
CA LEU A 118 11.77 2.08 6.77
C LEU A 118 12.09 2.82 5.48
N VAL A 119 13.33 2.75 5.03
CA VAL A 119 13.80 3.45 3.82
C VAL A 119 13.07 2.91 2.59
N TYR A 120 12.97 1.58 2.46
CA TYR A 120 12.24 0.98 1.34
C TYR A 120 10.73 1.24 1.37
N THR A 121 10.13 1.37 2.56
CA THR A 121 8.73 1.78 2.69
C THR A 121 8.51 3.19 2.16
N GLY A 122 9.45 4.11 2.38
CA GLY A 122 9.37 5.46 1.85
C GLY A 122 9.62 5.55 0.34
N LEU A 123 10.70 4.93 -0.14
CA LEU A 123 11.11 5.04 -1.55
C LEU A 123 10.21 4.27 -2.51
N PHE A 124 9.77 3.06 -2.13
CA PHE A 124 9.03 2.16 -3.02
C PHE A 124 7.55 2.00 -2.63
N THR A 125 7.11 2.62 -1.53
CA THR A 125 5.70 2.79 -1.11
C THR A 125 4.82 1.58 -1.44
N PHE A 126 3.92 1.68 -2.42
CA PHE A 126 2.96 0.63 -2.76
C PHE A 126 3.62 -0.70 -3.14
N TYR A 127 4.70 -0.64 -3.92
CA TYR A 127 5.40 -1.83 -4.41
C TYR A 127 6.11 -2.57 -3.28
N TYR A 128 6.69 -1.84 -2.32
CA TYR A 128 7.32 -2.47 -1.16
C TYR A 128 6.32 -3.12 -0.23
N ILE A 129 5.18 -2.47 0.01
CA ILE A 129 4.08 -3.07 0.77
C ILE A 129 3.60 -4.35 0.10
N ASN A 130 3.32 -4.32 -1.22
CA ASN A 130 2.91 -5.51 -1.96
C ASN A 130 3.95 -6.62 -1.94
N TYR A 131 5.24 -6.27 -2.04
CA TYR A 131 6.33 -7.23 -1.90
C TYR A 131 6.34 -7.88 -0.52
N CYS A 132 6.24 -7.11 0.56
CA CYS A 132 6.20 -7.65 1.92
C CYS A 132 5.00 -8.55 2.17
N ILE A 133 3.82 -8.21 1.64
CA ILE A 133 2.63 -9.07 1.73
C ILE A 133 2.86 -10.40 0.99
N ASN A 134 3.45 -10.35 -0.21
CA ASN A 134 3.75 -11.56 -0.99
C ASN A 134 4.85 -12.43 -0.37
N ALA A 135 5.79 -11.82 0.35
CA ALA A 135 6.89 -12.49 1.05
C ALA A 135 6.48 -13.06 2.41
N LEU A 136 5.34 -12.62 2.98
CA LEU A 136 4.87 -12.98 4.32
C LEU A 136 4.90 -14.49 4.63
N PRO A 137 4.41 -15.40 3.76
CA PRO A 137 4.44 -16.84 4.05
C PRO A 137 5.86 -17.40 4.08
N ARG A 138 6.74 -16.90 3.20
CA ARG A 138 8.15 -17.32 3.14
C ARG A 138 8.93 -16.84 4.36
N ASP A 139 8.64 -15.64 4.84
CA ASP A 139 9.29 -15.08 6.03
C ASP A 139 8.91 -15.87 7.29
N LYS A 140 7.68 -16.38 7.38
CA LYS A 140 7.26 -17.30 8.45
C LYS A 140 7.99 -18.64 8.38
N GLN A 141 8.02 -19.30 7.21
CA GLN A 141 8.74 -20.58 7.05
C GLN A 141 10.21 -20.45 7.48
N LYS A 142 10.88 -19.38 7.06
CA LYS A 142 12.27 -19.09 7.45
C LYS A 142 12.44 -18.81 8.93
N HIS A 143 11.40 -18.33 9.62
CA HIS A 143 11.42 -18.15 11.07
C HIS A 143 11.32 -19.51 11.76
N GLU A 144 10.37 -20.35 11.35
CA GLU A 144 10.17 -21.72 11.86
C GLU A 144 11.43 -22.58 11.68
N GLU A 145 12.07 -22.54 10.51
CA GLU A 145 13.35 -23.24 10.24
C GLU A 145 14.51 -22.81 11.15
N LYS A 146 14.46 -21.61 11.74
CA LYS A 146 15.50 -21.08 12.63
C LYS A 146 15.19 -21.30 14.11
N THR A 147 13.94 -21.61 14.45
CA THR A 147 13.50 -21.81 15.83
C THR A 147 13.18 -23.27 16.17
N GLY A 148 13.06 -24.15 15.17
CA GLY A 148 13.10 -25.61 15.32
C GLY A 148 14.52 -26.15 15.29
#